data_AF-A0A2L2U587-F1
#
_entry.id   AF-A0A2L2U587-F1
#
_cell.length_a   1.000
_cell.length_b   1.000
_cell.length_c   1.000
_cell.angle_alpha   90.00
_cell.angle_beta   90.00
_cell.angle_gamma   90.00
#
_symmetry.space_group_name_H-M   'P 1'
#
loop_
_entity.id
_entity.type
_entity.pdbx_description
1 polymer ?
#
loop_
_entity_poly.entity_id
_entity_poly.type
_entity_poly.pdbx_seq_one_letter_code
_entity_poly.pdbx_strand_id
1 'polypeptide(L)'
;MKFTIVITSAALLLAPAVNAWTKDAAGVWVANNTFYTIRGSTVHESCTTMNTENVHAHGDYCAYWINGIGQKYKGHCKKTGNSVLCI
;
A
#
# COMPACT_ATOMS: atom_id res chain seq x y z
N MET A 1 19.47 -41.22 -26.83
CA MET A 1 19.11 -40.49 -25.59
C MET A 1 18.19 -39.34 -25.99
N LYS A 2 16.93 -39.32 -25.55
CA LYS A 2 15.97 -38.25 -25.90
C LYS A 2 16.01 -37.19 -24.80
N PHE A 3 16.42 -35.98 -25.12
CA PHE A 3 16.41 -34.84 -24.19
C PHE A 3 15.07 -34.11 -24.32
N THR A 4 14.24 -34.22 -23.29
CA THR A 4 13.01 -33.44 -23.18
C THR A 4 13.38 -32.07 -22.61
N ILE A 5 13.31 -31.04 -23.45
CA ILE A 5 13.46 -29.64 -23.02
C ILE A 5 12.16 -29.25 -22.32
N VAL A 6 12.20 -29.15 -20.99
CA VAL A 6 11.11 -28.58 -20.20
C VAL A 6 11.28 -27.07 -20.22
N ILE A 7 10.47 -26.39 -21.03
CA ILE A 7 10.40 -24.93 -21.03
C ILE A 7 9.49 -24.56 -19.85
N THR A 8 10.07 -24.31 -18.68
CA THR A 8 9.33 -23.74 -17.54
C THR A 8 9.06 -22.27 -17.83
N SER A 9 7.85 -21.98 -18.32
CA SER A 9 7.33 -20.61 -18.39
C SER A 9 7.25 -20.06 -16.97
N ALA A 10 8.23 -19.23 -16.58
CA ALA A 10 8.13 -18.43 -15.37
C ALA A 10 6.95 -17.47 -15.55
N ALA A 11 5.80 -17.80 -14.95
CA ALA A 11 4.72 -16.85 -14.80
C ALA A 11 5.26 -15.69 -13.95
N LEU A 12 5.62 -14.58 -14.59
CA LEU A 12 5.76 -13.30 -13.91
C LEU A 12 4.38 -12.93 -13.39
N LEU A 13 4.06 -13.38 -12.18
CA LEU A 13 3.00 -12.82 -11.39
C LEU A 13 3.38 -11.34 -11.19
N LEU A 14 2.74 -10.47 -11.97
CA LEU A 14 2.59 -9.06 -11.65
C LEU A 14 1.89 -9.03 -10.29
N ALA A 15 2.67 -9.11 -9.20
CA ALA A 15 2.16 -8.79 -7.90
C ALA A 15 1.64 -7.35 -8.04
N PRO A 16 0.32 -7.10 -7.89
CA PRO A 16 -0.15 -5.72 -7.72
C PRO A 16 0.70 -5.14 -6.59
N ALA A 17 1.00 -3.85 -6.60
CA ALA A 17 1.79 -3.24 -5.54
C ALA A 17 1.04 -3.47 -4.21
N VAL A 18 1.34 -4.57 -3.52
CA VAL A 18 0.56 -5.01 -2.37
C VAL A 18 0.98 -4.08 -1.25
N ASN A 19 0.09 -3.14 -0.93
CA ASN A 19 0.19 -2.27 0.24
C ASN A 19 0.39 -3.19 1.44
N ALA A 20 1.62 -3.27 1.95
CA ALA A 20 1.98 -4.18 3.01
C ALA A 20 1.63 -3.51 4.33
N TRP A 21 0.58 -3.97 5.02
CA TRP A 21 0.19 -3.44 6.32
C TRP A 21 0.85 -4.27 7.42
N THR A 22 1.12 -3.65 8.56
CA THR A 22 1.67 -4.32 9.74
C THR A 22 0.70 -4.27 10.91
N LYS A 23 0.85 -5.15 11.90
CA LYS A 23 0.11 -5.04 13.17
C LYS A 23 0.99 -4.39 14.22
N ASP A 24 0.43 -3.46 14.99
CA ASP A 24 1.09 -2.96 16.19
C ASP A 24 1.04 -3.99 17.34
N ALA A 25 1.67 -3.67 18.46
CA ALA A 25 1.72 -4.53 19.65
C ALA A 25 0.34 -4.87 20.23
N ALA A 26 -0.70 -4.07 19.93
CA ALA A 26 -2.08 -4.33 20.34
C ALA A 26 -2.86 -5.17 19.30
N GLY A 27 -2.21 -5.61 18.22
CA GLY A 27 -2.80 -6.41 17.16
C GLY A 27 -3.63 -5.60 16.16
N VAL A 28 -3.59 -4.27 16.24
CA VAL A 28 -4.32 -3.38 15.34
C VAL A 28 -3.48 -3.15 14.09
N TRP A 29 -4.13 -3.14 12.93
CA TRP A 29 -3.47 -2.93 11.66
C TRP A 29 -3.08 -1.47 11.42
N VAL A 30 -1.89 -1.28 10.88
CA VAL A 30 -1.19 -0.01 10.72
C VAL A 30 -0.57 0.05 9.32
N ALA A 31 -0.69 1.18 8.66
CA ALA A 31 0.05 1.43 7.43
C ALA A 31 1.54 1.67 7.73
N ASN A 32 2.43 1.10 6.92
CA ASN A 32 3.89 1.13 7.01
C ASN A 32 4.53 2.46 6.58
N ASN A 33 3.78 3.58 6.67
CA ASN A 33 4.25 4.91 6.27
C ASN A 33 4.96 4.93 4.91
N THR A 34 4.39 4.22 3.94
CA THR A 34 4.98 4.07 2.60
C THR A 34 4.12 4.76 1.56
N PHE A 35 4.71 5.11 0.42
CA PHE A 35 4.00 5.66 -0.73
C PHE A 35 4.05 4.66 -1.88
N TYR A 36 2.92 4.48 -2.54
CA TYR A 36 2.76 3.59 -3.68
C TYR A 36 2.28 4.37 -4.90
N THR A 37 2.69 3.93 -6.09
CA THR A 37 2.14 4.43 -7.34
C THR A 37 0.93 3.59 -7.72
N ILE A 38 -0.27 4.15 -7.56
CA ILE A 38 -1.53 3.47 -7.87
C ILE A 38 -2.20 4.25 -9.01
N ARG A 39 -2.42 3.58 -10.15
CA ARG A 39 -3.07 4.16 -11.35
C ARG A 39 -2.44 5.49 -11.78
N GLY A 40 -1.12 5.60 -11.65
CA GLY A 40 -0.35 6.79 -11.99
C GLY A 40 -0.29 7.88 -10.91
N SER A 41 -1.03 7.75 -9.80
CA SER A 41 -0.97 8.69 -8.67
C SER A 41 -0.06 8.20 -7.55
N THR A 42 0.59 9.12 -6.85
CA THR A 42 1.39 8.83 -5.64
C THR A 42 0.47 8.82 -4.42
N VAL A 43 0.23 7.65 -3.85
CA VAL A 43 -0.73 7.45 -2.76
C VAL A 43 0.01 7.04 -1.50
N HIS A 44 -0.21 7.77 -0.41
CA HIS A 44 0.23 7.32 0.91
C HIS A 44 -0.57 6.09 1.33
N GLU A 45 0.10 5.04 1.79
CA GLU A 45 -0.51 3.76 2.10
C GLU A 45 -1.69 3.85 3.07
N SER A 46 -1.62 4.79 4.01
CA SER A 46 -2.68 5.04 4.97
C SER A 46 -4.02 5.45 4.33
N CYS A 47 -4.00 5.87 3.06
CA CYS A 47 -5.15 6.21 2.24
C CYS A 47 -5.57 5.07 1.31
N THR A 48 -5.17 3.83 1.62
CA THR A 48 -5.59 2.65 0.86
C THR A 48 -6.38 1.70 1.74
N THR A 49 -7.19 0.84 1.13
CA THR A 49 -7.71 -0.34 1.83
C THR A 49 -6.64 -1.41 1.84
N MET A 50 -6.37 -1.98 3.03
CA MET A 50 -5.36 -3.00 3.25
C MET A 50 -5.35 -4.11 2.19
N ASN A 51 -4.14 -4.45 1.70
CA ASN A 51 -3.90 -5.47 0.69
C ASN A 51 -4.66 -5.25 -0.64
N THR A 52 -5.10 -4.01 -0.92
CA THR A 52 -5.76 -3.65 -2.17
C THR A 52 -5.18 -2.35 -2.72
N GLU A 53 -5.40 -2.08 -4.01
CA GLU A 53 -5.10 -0.77 -4.63
C GLU A 53 -6.28 0.21 -4.53
N ASN A 54 -7.24 -0.04 -3.62
CA ASN A 54 -8.39 0.85 -3.44
C ASN A 54 -7.98 2.06 -2.61
N VAL A 55 -7.89 3.20 -3.27
CA VAL A 55 -7.58 4.49 -2.66
C VAL A 55 -8.85 5.09 -2.07
N HIS A 56 -8.79 5.54 -0.82
CA HIS A 56 -9.86 6.25 -0.14
C HIS A 56 -10.17 7.59 -0.82
N ALA A 57 -11.41 8.05 -0.71
CA ALA A 57 -11.83 9.30 -1.30
C ALA A 57 -11.22 10.50 -0.57
N HIS A 58 -11.27 11.67 -1.21
CA HIS A 58 -10.88 12.91 -0.54
C HIS A 58 -11.81 13.18 0.65
N GLY A 59 -11.23 13.41 1.83
CA GLY A 59 -11.96 13.65 3.07
C GLY A 59 -12.25 12.39 3.88
N ASP A 60 -11.99 11.19 3.37
CA ASP A 60 -12.13 9.95 4.14
C ASP A 60 -11.04 9.85 5.21
N TYR A 61 -11.33 9.18 6.33
CA TYR A 61 -10.32 8.89 7.34
C TYR A 61 -9.20 8.03 6.76
N CYS A 62 -7.95 8.46 6.93
CA CYS A 62 -6.82 7.57 6.70
C CYS A 62 -6.68 6.60 7.88
N ALA A 63 -6.21 5.39 7.60
CA ALA A 63 -5.69 4.54 8.66
C ALA A 63 -4.52 5.22 9.35
N TYR A 64 -4.31 4.91 10.63
CA TYR A 64 -3.14 5.47 11.29
C TYR A 64 -1.88 4.74 10.84
N TRP A 65 -0.77 5.48 10.83
CA TRP A 65 0.56 4.98 10.53
C TRP A 65 1.53 5.42 11.64
N ILE A 66 2.66 4.74 11.75
CA ILE A 66 3.70 5.09 12.73
C ILE A 66 4.81 5.85 12.01
N ASN A 67 5.14 7.05 12.48
CA ASN A 67 6.23 7.84 11.90
C ASN A 67 7.62 7.31 12.30
N GLY A 68 8.67 7.87 11.69
CA GLY A 68 10.05 7.43 11.94
C GLY A 68 10.55 7.58 13.39
N ILE A 69 9.77 8.24 14.26
CA ILE A 69 10.06 8.39 15.70
C ILE A 69 9.05 7.65 16.60
N GLY A 70 8.23 6.75 16.03
CA GLY A 70 7.34 5.87 16.79
C GLY A 70 5.97 6.47 17.16
N GLN A 71 5.63 7.67 16.69
CA GLN A 71 4.35 8.31 16.98
C GLN A 71 3.27 7.85 16.00
N LYS A 72 2.05 7.62 16.52
CA LYS A 72 0.87 7.34 15.71
C LYS A 72 0.34 8.62 15.07
N TYR A 73 0.24 8.63 13.75
CA TYR A 73 -0.38 9.73 12.99
C TYR A 73 -1.68 9.27 12.36
N LYS A 74 -2.71 10.11 12.43
CA LYS A 74 -4.05 9.87 11.86
C LYS A 74 -4.62 11.18 11.35
N GLY A 75 -5.54 11.12 10.41
CA GLY A 75 -6.09 12.31 9.76
C GLY A 75 -7.11 11.97 8.69
N HIS A 76 -7.12 12.76 7.62
CA HIS A 76 -7.96 12.51 6.45
C HIS A 76 -7.15 12.47 5.17
N CYS A 77 -7.62 11.68 4.22
CA CYS A 77 -7.04 11.57 2.89
C CYS A 77 -7.32 12.83 2.09
N LYS A 78 -6.26 13.53 1.72
CA LYS A 78 -6.30 14.71 0.85
C LYS A 78 -5.67 14.40 -0.49
N LYS A 79 -6.51 14.42 -1.52
CA LYS A 79 -6.06 14.48 -2.92
C LYS A 79 -5.53 15.88 -3.26
N THR A 80 -4.26 15.98 -3.62
CA THR A 80 -3.59 17.22 -4.06
C THR A 80 -2.82 16.94 -5.34
N GLY A 81 -3.24 17.52 -6.46
CA GLY A 81 -2.65 17.21 -7.77
C GLY A 81 -2.76 15.72 -8.10
N ASN A 82 -1.61 15.08 -8.36
CA ASN A 82 -1.51 13.65 -8.64
C ASN A 82 -1.15 12.81 -7.40
N SER A 83 -1.33 13.36 -6.19
CA SER A 83 -0.98 12.70 -4.94
C SER A 83 -2.18 12.58 -4.01
N VAL A 84 -2.20 11.52 -3.20
CA VAL A 84 -3.15 11.34 -2.09
C VAL A 84 -2.35 11.15 -0.81
N LEU A 85 -2.55 12.06 0.15
CA LEU A 85 -1.77 12.13 1.39
C LEU A 85 -2.70 12.05 2.59
N CYS A 86 -2.26 11.48 3.70
CA CYS A 86 -2.95 11.57 4.99
C CYS A 86 -2.46 12.83 5.71
N ILE A 87 -3.38 13.76 6.01
CA ILE A 87 -3.11 15.06 6.65
C ILE A 87 -3.98 15.31 7.87
#